data_AF-A0A4Y8ATE1-F1
#
_entry.id   AF-A0A4Y8ATE1-F1
#
_cell.length_a   1.000
_cell.length_b   1.000
_cell.length_c   1.000
_cell.angle_alpha   90.00
_cell.angle_beta   90.00
_cell.angle_gamma   90.00
#
_symmetry.space_group_name_H-M   'P 1'
#
loop_
_entity.id
_entity.type
_entity.pdbx_description
1 polymer ?
#
loop_
_entity_poly.entity_id
_entity_poly.type
_entity_poly.pdbx_seq_one_letter_code
_entity_poly.pdbx_strand_id
1 'polypeptide(L)'
;MDFQFQRHIANQLNFKLTKKLNFTWQPVEGGSINTTYKIAAKSYNYFVKVNDKDVFKNGFSEEVLGLQFLKANGAITPKIITEGNFNNKVYLVLSWIDSASETTQFWKNFAHQLADLHQHKGVQFGLEYTNFMGQLSQKKHFFK
;
A
#
# COMPACT_ATOMS: atom_id res chain seq x y z
N MET A 1 17.17 3.20 10.60
CA MET A 1 16.16 4.12 10.02
C MET A 1 16.22 5.45 10.76
N ASP A 2 16.02 6.57 10.07
CA ASP A 2 16.13 7.92 10.63
C ASP A 2 15.05 8.19 11.70
N PHE A 3 15.48 8.67 12.87
CA PHE A 3 14.61 9.01 14.00
C PHE A 3 13.63 10.15 13.65
N GLN A 4 14.04 11.11 12.83
CA GLN A 4 13.15 12.20 12.41
C GLN A 4 12.01 11.67 11.54
N PHE A 5 12.33 10.76 10.61
CA PHE A 5 11.33 10.09 9.79
C PHE A 5 10.33 9.29 10.65
N GLN A 6 10.81 8.49 11.61
CA GLN A 6 9.92 7.73 12.49
C GLN A 6 9.00 8.64 13.31
N ARG A 7 9.53 9.76 13.82
CA ARG A 7 8.76 10.77 14.55
C ARG A 7 7.74 11.45 13.66
N HIS A 8 8.08 11.76 12.41
CA HIS A 8 7.15 12.33 11.42
C HIS A 8 5.94 11.40 11.20
N ILE A 9 6.19 10.12 10.91
CA ILE A 9 5.12 9.13 10.73
C ILE A 9 4.28 8.97 11.99
N ALA A 10 4.91 8.88 13.17
CA ALA A 10 4.21 8.79 14.43
C ALA A 10 3.29 10.00 14.68
N ASN A 11 3.74 11.22 14.35
CA ASN A 11 2.92 12.43 14.47
C ASN A 11 1.71 12.40 13.53
N GLN A 12 1.90 11.98 12.27
CA GLN A 12 0.80 11.84 11.30
C GLN A 12 -0.27 10.86 11.79
N LEU A 13 0.16 9.71 12.31
CA LEU A 13 -0.76 8.69 12.86
C LEU A 13 -1.47 9.17 14.12
N ASN A 14 -0.73 9.78 15.04
CA ASN A 14 -1.29 10.33 16.27
C ASN A 14 -2.32 11.43 16.00
N PHE A 15 -2.06 12.30 15.01
CA PHE A 15 -3.01 13.32 14.57
C PHE A 15 -4.30 12.68 14.04
N LYS A 16 -4.20 11.70 13.12
CA LYS A 16 -5.36 10.99 12.56
C LYS A 16 -6.13 10.17 13.60
N LEU A 17 -5.46 9.63 14.61
CA LEU A 17 -6.09 8.87 15.69
C LEU A 17 -6.62 9.75 16.82
N THR A 18 -6.27 11.03 16.83
CA THR A 18 -6.52 11.96 17.95
C THR A 18 -6.00 11.39 19.28
N LYS A 19 -4.81 10.77 19.25
CA LYS A 19 -4.19 10.08 20.38
C LYS A 19 -2.70 10.40 20.45
N LYS A 20 -2.09 10.19 21.61
CA LYS A 20 -0.63 10.24 21.80
C LYS A 20 -0.12 8.83 22.10
N LEU A 21 0.27 8.12 21.04
CA LEU A 21 0.81 6.76 21.10
C LEU A 21 2.30 6.76 20.77
N ASN A 22 3.02 5.84 21.38
CA ASN A 22 4.40 5.52 21.05
C ASN A 22 4.40 4.26 20.19
N PHE A 23 4.95 4.36 18.98
CA PHE A 23 4.98 3.27 18.02
C PHE A 23 6.32 2.54 18.06
N THR A 24 6.29 1.21 18.11
CA THR A 24 7.45 0.37 17.86
C THR A 24 7.58 0.09 16.37
N TRP A 25 8.82 -0.03 15.89
CA TRP A 25 9.13 -0.27 14.48
C TRP A 25 9.85 -1.60 14.33
N GLN A 26 9.30 -2.48 13.50
CA GLN A 26 9.90 -3.76 13.19
C GLN A 26 10.10 -3.85 11.67
N PRO A 27 11.32 -4.08 11.16
CA PRO A 27 11.51 -4.36 9.75
C PRO A 27 10.78 -5.66 9.40
N VAL A 28 10.13 -5.69 8.25
CA VAL A 28 9.47 -6.89 7.72
C VAL A 28 10.00 -7.17 6.33
N GLU A 29 10.21 -8.45 6.04
CA GLU A 29 10.68 -8.93 4.74
C GLU A 29 9.56 -8.86 3.69
N GLY A 30 9.91 -9.02 2.41
CA GLY A 30 8.97 -8.95 1.28
C GLY A 30 8.87 -7.57 0.61
N GLY A 31 9.51 -6.55 1.18
CA GLY A 31 9.83 -5.32 0.46
C GLY A 31 10.88 -5.61 -0.59
N SER A 32 10.49 -5.67 -1.87
CA SER A 32 11.43 -5.80 -2.99
C SER A 32 12.27 -4.52 -3.10
N ILE A 33 11.87 -3.60 -3.97
CA ILE A 33 12.54 -2.31 -4.19
C ILE A 33 12.36 -1.32 -3.03
N ASN A 34 11.49 -1.63 -2.06
CA ASN A 34 11.10 -0.75 -0.96
C ASN A 34 11.57 -1.33 0.37
N THR A 35 11.99 -0.47 1.28
CA THR A 35 12.18 -0.86 2.68
C THR A 35 10.83 -0.88 3.39
N THR A 36 10.52 -1.96 4.10
CA THR A 36 9.20 -2.20 4.69
C THR A 36 9.25 -2.42 6.19
N TYR A 37 8.24 -1.89 6.89
CA TYR A 37 8.13 -1.96 8.35
C TYR A 37 6.71 -2.30 8.80
N LYS A 38 6.61 -3.08 9.87
CA LYS A 38 5.45 -3.07 10.76
C LYS A 38 5.66 -2.00 11.81
N ILE A 39 4.65 -1.15 11.99
CA ILE A 39 4.59 -0.20 13.11
C ILE A 39 3.38 -0.51 13.99
N ALA A 40 3.61 -0.58 15.29
CA ALA A 40 2.61 -1.03 16.25
C ALA A 40 2.53 -0.13 17.48
N ALA A 41 1.31 0.14 17.95
CA ALA A 41 1.06 0.74 19.25
C ALA A 41 -0.29 0.28 19.81
N LYS A 42 -0.30 -0.37 20.98
CA LYS A 42 -1.52 -0.97 21.57
C LYS A 42 -2.18 -1.92 20.54
N SER A 43 -3.43 -1.66 20.17
CA SER A 43 -4.20 -2.41 19.17
C SER A 43 -4.07 -1.88 17.73
N TYR A 44 -3.21 -0.87 17.50
CA TYR A 44 -3.01 -0.30 16.17
C TYR A 44 -1.78 -0.90 15.53
N ASN A 45 -1.96 -1.51 14.36
CA ASN A 45 -0.89 -2.06 13.54
C ASN A 45 -0.98 -1.46 12.13
N TYR A 46 0.15 -1.01 11.61
CA TYR A 46 0.28 -0.47 10.28
C TYR A 46 1.44 -1.09 9.54
N PHE A 47 1.34 -1.10 8.21
CA PHE A 47 2.43 -1.46 7.31
C PHE A 47 2.95 -0.19 6.64
N VAL A 48 4.26 -0.01 6.59
CA VAL A 48 4.90 1.16 6.00
C VAL A 48 5.85 0.72 4.90
N LYS A 49 5.64 1.24 3.69
CA LYS A 49 6.61 1.19 2.60
C LYS A 49 7.39 2.49 2.57
N VAL A 50 8.69 2.40 2.36
CA VAL A 50 9.59 3.55 2.25
C VAL A 50 10.54 3.34 1.08
N ASN A 51 10.81 4.41 0.33
CA ASN A 51 11.85 4.44 -0.68
C ASN A 51 12.56 5.81 -0.67
N ASP A 52 13.69 5.90 -1.36
CA ASP A 52 14.36 7.17 -1.64
C ASP A 52 13.64 7.91 -2.76
N LYS A 53 13.43 9.22 -2.56
CA LYS A 53 12.73 10.08 -3.51
C LYS A 53 13.44 10.14 -4.87
N ASP A 54 14.77 10.09 -4.86
CA ASP A 54 15.58 10.10 -6.08
C ASP A 54 15.40 8.83 -6.92
N VAL A 55 15.14 7.70 -6.26
CA VAL A 55 14.90 6.38 -6.88
C VAL A 55 13.44 6.24 -7.30
N PHE A 56 12.51 6.74 -6.48
CA PHE A 56 11.07 6.55 -6.64
C PHE A 56 10.37 7.90 -6.76
N LYS A 57 10.67 8.61 -7.85
CA LYS A 57 10.30 10.03 -8.07
C LYS A 57 8.80 10.30 -8.04
N ASN A 58 7.99 9.34 -8.48
CA ASN A 58 6.53 9.48 -8.48
C ASN A 58 5.90 9.14 -7.11
N GLY A 59 6.71 8.67 -6.16
CA GLY A 59 6.25 8.23 -4.86
C GLY A 59 5.28 7.05 -4.98
N PHE A 60 4.34 6.95 -4.05
CA PHE A 60 3.38 5.85 -3.98
C PHE A 60 2.01 6.18 -4.61
N SER A 61 1.89 7.30 -5.33
CA SER A 61 0.64 7.80 -5.89
C SER A 61 -0.05 6.76 -6.77
N GLU A 62 0.72 6.10 -7.65
CA GLU A 62 0.21 5.05 -8.55
C GLU A 62 -0.27 3.81 -7.79
N GLU A 63 0.40 3.46 -6.68
CA GLU A 63 -0.02 2.35 -5.83
C GLU A 63 -1.32 2.70 -5.09
N VAL A 64 -1.43 3.92 -4.58
CA VAL A 64 -2.66 4.43 -3.96
C VAL A 64 -3.83 4.40 -4.94
N LEU A 65 -3.63 4.88 -6.17
CA LEU A 65 -4.65 4.81 -7.23
C LEU A 65 -5.04 3.37 -7.55
N GLY A 66 -4.07 2.46 -7.68
CA GLY A 66 -4.33 1.03 -7.91
C GLY A 66 -5.14 0.38 -6.79
N LEU A 67 -4.80 0.65 -5.52
CA LEU A 67 -5.54 0.15 -4.36
C LEU A 67 -6.96 0.71 -4.28
N GLN A 68 -7.15 2.00 -4.62
CA GLN A 68 -8.46 2.63 -4.69
C GLN A 68 -9.31 2.03 -5.81
N PHE A 69 -8.73 1.84 -6.99
CA PHE A 69 -9.38 1.22 -8.13
C PHE A 69 -9.85 -0.20 -7.80
N LEU A 70 -8.96 -1.04 -7.26
CA LEU A 70 -9.29 -2.40 -6.83
C LEU A 70 -10.41 -2.42 -5.80
N LYS A 71 -10.35 -1.54 -4.79
CA LYS A 71 -11.38 -1.42 -3.76
C LYS A 71 -12.74 -1.02 -4.34
N ALA A 72 -12.75 -0.08 -5.27
CA ALA A 72 -13.97 0.36 -5.94
C ALA A 72 -14.63 -0.75 -6.77
N ASN A 73 -13.84 -1.74 -7.21
CA ASN A 73 -14.29 -2.92 -7.97
C ASN A 73 -14.39 -4.18 -7.09
N GLY A 74 -14.65 -4.01 -5.79
CA GLY A 74 -15.00 -5.11 -4.88
C GLY A 74 -13.84 -5.94 -4.33
N ALA A 75 -12.59 -5.61 -4.67
CA ALA A 75 -11.45 -6.31 -4.10
C ALA A 75 -11.23 -5.91 -2.63
N ILE A 76 -10.86 -6.89 -1.80
CA ILE A 76 -10.38 -6.64 -0.44
C ILE A 76 -8.96 -6.09 -0.53
N THR A 77 -8.78 -4.84 -0.15
CA THR A 77 -7.48 -4.15 -0.15
C THR A 77 -7.12 -3.61 1.22
N PRO A 78 -5.82 -3.45 1.54
CA PRO A 78 -5.42 -2.73 2.74
C PRO A 78 -5.95 -1.30 2.70
N LYS A 79 -6.38 -0.78 3.86
CA LYS A 79 -6.82 0.61 3.97
C LYS A 79 -5.61 1.53 3.82
N ILE A 80 -5.72 2.50 2.91
CA ILE A 80 -4.74 3.58 2.77
C ILE A 80 -4.92 4.54 3.96
N ILE A 81 -3.87 4.69 4.78
CA ILE A 81 -3.89 5.57 5.96
C ILE A 81 -3.36 6.95 5.60
N THR A 82 -2.19 6.98 4.95
CA THR A 82 -1.55 8.18 4.43
C THR A 82 -0.40 7.81 3.52
N GLU A 83 -0.04 8.70 2.61
CA GLU A 83 1.22 8.69 1.88
C GLU A 83 1.88 10.06 1.96
N GLY A 84 3.13 10.17 1.54
CA GLY A 84 3.77 11.46 1.36
C GLY A 84 5.27 11.39 1.28
N ASN A 85 5.88 12.56 1.45
CA ASN A 85 7.31 12.77 1.40
C ASN A 85 7.81 13.33 2.73
N PHE A 86 9.02 12.95 3.13
CA PHE A 86 9.73 13.54 4.25
C PHE A 86 11.24 13.49 3.99
N ASN A 87 11.90 14.65 3.98
CA ASN A 87 13.29 14.78 3.54
C ASN A 87 13.50 14.11 2.17
N ASN A 88 14.48 13.20 2.06
CA ASN A 88 14.75 12.45 0.82
C ASN A 88 13.98 11.13 0.71
N LYS A 89 12.92 10.93 1.50
CA LYS A 89 12.13 9.69 1.51
C LYS A 89 10.71 9.92 1.01
N VAL A 90 10.20 8.95 0.26
CA VAL A 90 8.78 8.77 -0.06
C VAL A 90 8.23 7.62 0.78
N TYR A 91 6.97 7.69 1.19
CA TYR A 91 6.37 6.64 2.02
C TYR A 91 4.88 6.43 1.76
N LEU A 92 4.42 5.22 2.06
CA LEU A 92 3.01 4.82 2.08
C LEU A 92 2.73 4.04 3.35
N VAL A 93 1.71 4.46 4.09
CA VAL A 93 1.22 3.80 5.30
C VAL A 93 -0.14 3.17 5.02
N LEU A 94 -0.22 1.87 5.27
CA LEU A 94 -1.39 1.03 5.07
C LEU A 94 -1.83 0.37 6.38
N SER A 95 -3.08 -0.09 6.45
CA SER A 95 -3.50 -0.99 7.52
C SER A 95 -2.68 -2.29 7.47
N TRP A 96 -2.27 -2.79 8.62
CA TRP A 96 -1.70 -4.12 8.72
C TRP A 96 -2.77 -5.19 8.43
N ILE A 97 -2.39 -6.24 7.72
CA ILE A 97 -3.22 -7.44 7.48
C ILE A 97 -2.51 -8.59 8.17
N ASP A 98 -3.18 -9.23 9.11
CA ASP A 98 -2.64 -10.40 9.79
C ASP A 98 -2.70 -11.62 8.87
N SER A 99 -1.59 -12.38 8.83
CA SER A 99 -1.56 -13.66 8.15
C SER A 99 -2.42 -14.67 8.91
N ALA A 100 -3.14 -15.50 8.15
CA ALA A 100 -3.89 -16.63 8.67
C ALA A 100 -3.52 -17.89 7.89
N SER A 101 -3.81 -19.06 8.46
CA SER A 101 -3.58 -20.33 7.76
C SER A 101 -4.44 -20.43 6.51
N GLU A 102 -3.80 -20.81 5.40
CA GLU A 102 -4.47 -21.05 4.12
C GLU A 102 -5.27 -22.35 4.20
N THR A 103 -6.59 -22.22 4.32
CA THR A 103 -7.50 -23.37 4.31
C THR A 103 -8.03 -23.60 2.89
N THR A 104 -8.60 -24.79 2.63
CA THR A 104 -9.32 -25.02 1.37
C THR A 104 -10.44 -24.00 1.16
N GLN A 105 -11.10 -23.56 2.23
CA GLN A 105 -12.14 -22.53 2.15
C GLN A 105 -11.56 -21.16 1.80
N PHE A 106 -10.37 -20.82 2.29
CA PHE A 106 -9.66 -19.60 1.89
C PHE A 106 -9.44 -19.56 0.37
N TRP A 107 -8.89 -20.63 -0.21
CA TRP A 107 -8.64 -20.70 -1.65
C TRP A 107 -9.90 -20.61 -2.50
N LYS A 108 -10.99 -21.27 -2.07
CA LYS A 108 -12.31 -21.14 -2.73
C LYS A 108 -12.81 -19.71 -2.71
N ASN A 109 -12.75 -19.04 -1.55
CA ASN A 109 -13.21 -17.66 -1.41
C ASN A 109 -12.34 -16.70 -2.22
N PHE A 110 -11.02 -16.89 -2.23
CA PHE A 110 -10.09 -16.10 -3.02
C PHE A 110 -10.37 -16.25 -4.52
N ALA A 111 -10.58 -17.47 -5.01
CA ALA A 111 -10.88 -17.73 -6.42
C ALA A 111 -12.19 -17.06 -6.85
N HIS A 112 -13.25 -17.14 -6.04
CA HIS A 112 -14.51 -16.45 -6.34
C HIS A 112 -14.32 -14.92 -6.41
N GLN A 113 -13.68 -14.32 -5.41
CA GLN A 113 -13.43 -12.88 -5.39
C GLN A 113 -12.58 -12.42 -6.58
N LEU A 114 -11.58 -13.21 -6.97
CA LEU A 114 -10.74 -12.91 -8.12
C LEU A 114 -11.51 -13.04 -9.44
N ALA A 115 -12.38 -14.04 -9.56
CA ALA A 115 -13.25 -14.20 -10.72
C ALA A 115 -14.25 -13.04 -10.83
N ASP A 116 -14.90 -12.67 -9.73
CA ASP A 116 -15.84 -11.54 -9.66
C ASP A 116 -15.14 -10.23 -10.05
N LEU A 117 -13.91 -10.02 -9.57
CA LEU A 117 -13.10 -8.86 -9.96
C LEU A 117 -12.86 -8.84 -11.48
N HIS A 118 -12.45 -9.97 -12.08
CA HIS A 118 -12.20 -10.05 -13.53
C HIS A 118 -13.46 -9.97 -14.41
N GLN A 119 -14.64 -10.20 -13.84
CA GLN A 119 -15.91 -10.05 -14.56
C GLN A 119 -16.31 -8.58 -14.76
N HIS A 120 -15.67 -7.63 -14.09
CA HIS A 120 -15.84 -6.20 -14.37
C HIS A 120 -15.35 -5.87 -15.79
N LYS A 121 -16.25 -5.31 -16.61
CA LYS A 121 -15.94 -4.97 -18.01
C LYS A 121 -15.61 -3.48 -18.14
N GLY A 122 -14.49 -3.19 -18.80
CA GLY A 122 -14.16 -1.86 -19.29
C GLY A 122 -14.56 -1.69 -20.76
N VAL A 123 -14.61 -0.44 -21.23
CA VAL A 123 -14.86 -0.12 -22.65
C VAL A 123 -13.62 -0.33 -23.52
N GLN A 124 -12.43 -0.22 -22.93
CA GLN A 124 -11.13 -0.32 -23.60
C GLN A 124 -10.11 -1.00 -22.69
N PHE A 125 -9.05 -1.55 -23.30
CA PHE A 125 -7.90 -2.02 -22.54
C PHE A 125 -7.03 -0.85 -22.11
N GLY A 126 -6.62 -0.82 -20.84
CA GLY A 126 -5.73 0.22 -20.31
C GLY A 126 -6.13 0.71 -18.92
N LEU A 127 -5.46 1.77 -18.48
CA LEU A 127 -5.79 2.56 -17.29
C LEU A 127 -5.59 4.03 -17.67
N GLU A 128 -6.28 4.92 -16.96
CA GLU A 128 -6.17 6.37 -17.15
C GLU A 128 -4.79 6.93 -16.76
N TYR A 129 -4.02 6.18 -15.98
CA TYR A 129 -2.71 6.57 -15.47
C TYR A 129 -1.66 5.50 -15.74
N THR A 130 -0.42 5.94 -15.98
CA THR A 130 0.76 5.07 -16.00
C THR A 130 0.91 4.40 -14.64
N ASN A 131 1.18 3.10 -14.63
CA ASN A 131 1.48 2.35 -13.41
C ASN A 131 2.84 1.63 -13.54
N PHE A 132 3.22 0.91 -12.50
CA PHE A 132 4.50 0.22 -12.43
C PHE A 132 4.32 -1.23 -11.96
N MET A 133 5.10 -2.14 -12.54
CA MET A 133 5.34 -3.48 -11.99
C MET A 133 6.76 -3.49 -11.40
N GLY A 134 6.85 -3.38 -10.07
CA GLY A 134 8.14 -3.08 -9.43
C GLY A 134 8.66 -1.71 -9.89
N GLN A 135 9.86 -1.65 -10.46
CA GLN A 135 10.43 -0.43 -11.06
C GLN A 135 10.08 -0.26 -12.55
N LEU A 136 9.48 -1.26 -13.18
CA LEU A 136 9.20 -1.24 -14.60
C LEU A 136 7.95 -0.40 -14.88
N SER A 137 8.14 0.74 -15.55
CA SER A 137 7.02 1.55 -16.04
C SER A 137 6.21 0.78 -17.07
N GLN A 138 4.91 0.69 -16.85
CA GLN A 138 3.96 0.16 -17.81
C GLN A 138 3.33 1.33 -18.55
N LYS A 139 3.82 1.60 -19.77
CA LYS A 139 3.19 2.60 -20.66
C LYS A 139 1.74 2.18 -20.96
N LYS A 140 0.81 3.12 -20.82
CA LYS A 140 -0.60 2.93 -21.11
C LYS A 140 -0.98 3.73 -22.35
N HIS A 141 -1.73 3.09 -23.22
CA HIS A 141 -2.55 3.75 -24.23
C HIS A 141 -3.87 2.98 -24.23
N PHE A 142 -4.99 3.70 -24.14
CA PHE A 142 -6.27 3.06 -24.37
C PHE A 142 -6.30 2.57 -25.81
N PHE A 143 -6.42 1.27 -25.98
CA PHE A 143 -6.61 0.65 -27.29
C PHE A 143 -7.94 -0.09 -27.29
N LYS A 144 -8.59 -0.06 -28.46
CA LYS A 144 -9.80 -0.84 -28.71
C LYS A 144 -9.45 -2.31 -28.93
#